data_AF-A0A101WRL6-F1
#
_entry.id   AF-A0A101WRL6-F1
#
_cell.length_a   1.000
_cell.length_b   1.000
_cell.length_c   1.000
_cell.angle_alpha   90.00
_cell.angle_beta   90.00
_cell.angle_gamma   90.00
#
_symmetry.space_group_name_H-M   'P 1'
#
loop_
_entity.id
_entity.type
_entity.pdbx_description
1 polymer ?
#
loop_
_entity_poly.entity_id
_entity_poly.type
_entity_poly.pdbx_seq_one_letter_code
_entity_poly.pdbx_strand_id
1 'polypeptide(L)'
;MITVSVYDSIINGLNEAIEYEKGELKNVTVNRVRIASLPRFHGPEIKEIREKHRLSQQVFARALGVSKKTVEAWEADRNVPEGPAQRMLELIDKDENLFEKYAILSRE
;
A
#
# COMPACT_ATOMS: atom_id res chain seq x y z
N MET A 1 -16.24 42.00 -17.21
CA MET A 1 -15.84 40.76 -16.53
C MET A 1 -16.27 40.90 -15.08
N ILE A 2 -17.24 40.12 -14.62
CA ILE A 2 -17.62 40.10 -13.21
C ILE A 2 -16.58 39.22 -12.51
N THR A 3 -15.71 39.83 -11.71
CA THR A 3 -14.81 39.09 -10.84
C THR A 3 -15.63 38.58 -9.66
N VAL A 4 -15.93 37.27 -9.63
CA VAL A 4 -16.49 36.64 -8.44
C VAL A 4 -15.48 36.84 -7.31
N SER A 5 -15.92 37.45 -6.21
CA SER A 5 -15.08 37.64 -5.03
C SER A 5 -14.71 36.28 -4.44
N VAL A 6 -13.49 36.18 -3.88
CA VAL A 6 -13.07 34.98 -3.13
C VAL A 6 -14.06 34.66 -2.01
N TYR A 7 -14.63 35.69 -1.37
CA TYR A 7 -15.67 35.53 -0.37
C TYR A 7 -16.90 34.79 -0.94
N ASP A 8 -17.42 35.25 -2.09
CA ASP A 8 -18.61 34.66 -2.72
C ASP A 8 -18.35 33.22 -3.18
N SER A 9 -17.16 32.95 -3.72
CA SER A 9 -16.78 31.59 -4.15
C SER A 9 -16.71 30.60 -2.99
N ILE A 10 -16.22 31.04 -1.81
CA ILE A 10 -16.15 30.19 -0.62
C ILE A 10 -17.56 29.92 -0.07
N ILE A 11 -18.40 30.96 0.03
CA ILE A 11 -19.78 30.82 0.51
C ILE A 11 -20.58 29.88 -0.40
N ASN A 12 -20.45 30.03 -1.73
CA ASN A 12 -21.12 29.15 -2.68
C ASN A 12 -20.67 27.69 -2.51
N GLY A 13 -19.36 27.42 -2.46
CA GLY A 13 -18.86 26.06 -2.27
C GLY A 13 -19.28 25.43 -0.92
N LEU A 14 -19.42 26.24 0.13
CA LEU A 14 -19.89 25.76 1.43
C LEU A 14 -21.38 25.41 1.40
N ASN A 15 -22.21 26.22 0.73
CA ASN A 15 -23.63 25.93 0.54
C ASN A 15 -23.82 24.66 -0.30
N GLU A 16 -23.06 24.50 -1.39
CA GLU A 16 -23.06 23.30 -2.22
C GLU A 16 -22.70 22.04 -1.40
N ALA A 17 -21.72 22.15 -0.49
CA ALA A 17 -21.37 21.05 0.41
C ALA A 17 -22.52 20.69 1.38
N ILE A 18 -23.22 21.69 1.93
CA ILE A 18 -24.38 21.46 2.81
C ILE A 18 -25.52 20.77 2.06
N GLU A 19 -25.84 21.24 0.85
CA GLU A 19 -26.90 20.65 0.02
C GLU A 19 -26.54 19.22 -0.42
N TYR A 20 -25.26 18.94 -0.68
CA TYR A 20 -24.79 17.58 -0.99
C TYR A 20 -24.93 16.63 0.21
N GLU A 21 -24.54 17.05 1.41
CA GLU A 21 -24.70 16.25 2.65
C GLU A 21 -26.17 15.95 2.96
N LYS A 22 -27.09 16.86 2.64
CA LYS A 22 -28.55 16.65 2.76
C LYS A 22 -29.13 15.74 1.66
N GLY A 23 -28.34 15.41 0.64
CA GLY A 23 -28.80 14.65 -0.54
C GLY A 23 -29.63 15.48 -1.53
N GLU A 24 -29.61 16.80 -1.41
CA GLU A 24 -30.37 17.75 -2.22
C GLU A 24 -29.60 18.15 -3.48
N LEU A 25 -28.27 18.24 -3.40
CA LEU A 25 -27.40 18.53 -4.54
C LEU A 25 -27.01 17.23 -5.29
N LYS A 26 -27.39 17.16 -6.57
CA LYS A 26 -27.11 16.04 -7.48
C LYS A 26 -26.02 16.43 -8.48
N ASN A 27 -25.38 15.44 -9.09
CA ASN A 27 -24.32 15.63 -10.10
C ASN A 27 -23.02 16.28 -9.58
N VAL A 28 -22.68 16.09 -8.30
CA VAL A 28 -21.36 16.44 -7.77
C VAL A 28 -20.31 15.40 -8.13
N THR A 29 -19.06 15.84 -8.29
CA THR A 29 -17.93 14.93 -8.46
C THR A 29 -17.46 14.44 -7.09
N VAL A 30 -17.59 13.14 -6.83
CA VAL A 30 -17.21 12.54 -5.53
C VAL A 30 -16.08 11.55 -5.77
N ASN A 31 -14.90 11.82 -5.19
CA ASN A 31 -13.80 10.87 -5.18
C ASN A 31 -13.91 9.95 -3.95
N ARG A 32 -14.47 8.74 -4.14
CA ARG A 32 -14.55 7.73 -3.06
C ARG A 32 -13.31 6.84 -3.10
N VAL A 33 -12.48 6.94 -2.07
CA VAL A 33 -11.30 6.08 -1.88
C VAL A 33 -11.63 4.99 -0.86
N ARG A 34 -11.32 3.73 -1.20
CA ARG A 34 -11.35 2.60 -0.27
C ARG A 34 -9.94 2.10 -0.05
N ILE A 35 -9.56 1.91 1.20
CA ILE A 35 -8.25 1.37 1.58
C ILE A 35 -8.44 -0.09 1.99
N ALA A 36 -7.76 -1.00 1.31
CA ALA A 36 -7.76 -2.40 1.68
C ALA A 36 -7.11 -2.61 3.07
N SER A 37 -7.68 -3.51 3.87
CA SER A 37 -7.08 -3.95 5.12
C SER A 37 -5.69 -4.54 4.88
N LEU A 38 -4.79 -4.40 5.85
CA LEU A 38 -3.50 -5.06 5.77
C LEU A 38 -3.68 -6.59 5.84
N PRO A 39 -2.96 -7.35 5.01
CA PRO A 39 -2.88 -8.79 5.21
C PRO A 39 -2.08 -9.11 6.46
N ARG A 40 -2.15 -10.37 6.89
CA ARG A 40 -1.40 -10.88 8.02
C ARG A 40 -0.72 -12.18 7.62
N PHE A 41 0.46 -12.05 7.03
CA PHE A 41 1.34 -13.16 6.72
C PHE A 41 2.06 -13.64 7.98
N HIS A 42 2.07 -14.96 8.14
CA HIS A 42 2.78 -15.72 9.17
C HIS A 42 4.02 -16.41 8.59
N GLY A 43 4.86 -16.96 9.45
CA GLY A 43 6.17 -17.49 9.10
C GLY A 43 6.21 -18.43 7.89
N PRO A 44 5.32 -19.45 7.81
CA PRO A 44 5.25 -20.34 6.65
C PRO A 44 4.92 -19.60 5.33
N GLU A 45 3.98 -18.66 5.36
CA GLU A 45 3.59 -17.90 4.16
C GLU A 45 4.71 -16.97 3.69
N ILE A 46 5.43 -16.34 4.63
CA ILE A 46 6.59 -15.48 4.31
C ILE A 46 7.69 -16.31 3.65
N LYS A 47 7.91 -17.53 4.14
CA LYS A 47 8.86 -18.48 3.56
C LYS A 47 8.44 -18.87 2.14
N GLU A 48 7.16 -19.16 1.93
CA GLU A 48 6.60 -19.49 0.61
C GLU A 48 6.78 -18.33 -0.38
N ILE A 49 6.47 -17.09 0.04
CA ILE A 49 6.68 -15.88 -0.77
C ILE A 49 8.16 -15.79 -1.18
N ARG A 50 9.10 -15.95 -0.24
CA ARG A 50 10.54 -15.91 -0.56
C ARG A 50 10.93 -17.00 -1.57
N GLU A 51 10.43 -18.21 -1.38
CA GLU A 51 10.79 -19.38 -2.20
C GLU A 51 10.19 -19.32 -3.60
N LYS A 52 9.00 -18.73 -3.76
CA LYS A 52 8.37 -18.41 -5.04
C LYS A 52 9.28 -17.56 -5.94
N HIS A 53 10.00 -16.61 -5.32
CA HIS A 53 11.00 -15.76 -5.98
C HIS A 53 12.38 -16.43 -6.15
N ARG A 54 12.56 -17.64 -5.63
CA ARG A 54 13.80 -18.44 -5.65
C ARG A 54 14.98 -17.76 -4.95
N LEU A 55 14.70 -17.04 -3.86
CA LEU A 55 15.71 -16.29 -3.12
C LEU A 55 16.13 -17.00 -1.84
N SER A 56 17.42 -16.90 -1.49
CA SER A 56 17.88 -17.25 -0.15
C SER A 56 17.39 -16.19 0.86
N GLN A 57 17.32 -16.55 2.14
CA GLN A 57 16.93 -15.61 3.21
C GLN A 57 17.80 -14.35 3.22
N GLN A 58 19.10 -14.49 2.92
CA GLN A 58 20.02 -13.36 2.89
C GLN A 58 19.75 -12.42 1.70
N VAL A 59 19.47 -12.98 0.51
CA VAL A 59 19.15 -12.17 -0.67
C VAL A 59 17.79 -11.48 -0.50
N PHE A 60 16.80 -12.21 0.01
CA PHE A 60 15.48 -11.66 0.30
C PHE A 60 15.54 -10.53 1.33
N ALA A 61 16.29 -10.71 2.42
CA ALA A 61 16.50 -9.68 3.43
C ALA A 61 17.13 -8.41 2.83
N ARG A 62 18.15 -8.57 1.96
CA ARG A 62 18.78 -7.45 1.27
C ARG A 62 17.81 -6.73 0.32
N ALA A 63 17.01 -7.48 -0.43
CA ALA A 63 15.99 -6.92 -1.33
C ALA A 63 14.92 -6.13 -0.57
N LEU A 64 14.57 -6.56 0.65
CA LEU A 64 13.63 -5.88 1.54
C LEU A 64 14.26 -4.74 2.36
N GLY A 65 15.59 -4.58 2.34
CA GLY A 65 16.29 -3.60 3.16
C GLY A 65 16.29 -3.91 4.67
N VAL A 66 16.18 -5.19 5.05
CA VAL A 66 16.18 -5.64 6.45
C VAL A 66 17.34 -6.60 6.75
N SER A 67 17.57 -6.91 8.03
CA SER A 67 18.59 -7.89 8.40
C SER A 67 18.15 -9.31 8.08
N LYS A 68 19.10 -10.22 7.79
CA LYS A 68 18.80 -11.67 7.65
C LYS A 68 18.09 -12.22 8.89
N LYS A 69 18.52 -11.79 10.10
CA LYS A 69 17.90 -12.20 11.37
C LYS A 69 16.42 -11.79 11.45
N THR A 70 16.04 -10.68 10.83
CA THR A 70 14.65 -10.23 10.75
C THR A 70 13.81 -11.22 9.94
N VAL A 71 14.28 -11.59 8.74
CA VAL A 71 13.61 -12.61 7.90
C VAL A 71 13.56 -13.96 8.61
N GLU A 72 14.64 -14.38 9.26
CA GLU A 72 14.66 -15.63 10.05
C GLU A 72 13.68 -15.60 11.23
N ALA A 73 13.50 -14.45 11.88
CA ALA A 73 12.55 -14.29 12.98
C ALA A 73 11.10 -14.30 12.47
N TRP A 74 10.84 -13.70 11.31
CA TRP A 74 9.55 -13.74 10.64
C TRP A 74 9.18 -15.15 10.20
N GLU A 75 10.05 -15.82 9.44
CA GLU A 75 9.81 -17.19 8.94
C GLU A 75 9.66 -18.23 10.06
N ALA A 76 10.20 -17.95 11.25
CA ALA A 76 10.08 -18.81 12.43
C ALA A 76 8.97 -18.36 13.40
N ASP A 77 8.13 -17.39 13.04
CA ASP A 77 7.07 -16.80 13.87
C ASP A 77 7.56 -16.29 15.25
N ARG A 78 8.85 -16.01 15.40
CA ARG A 78 9.41 -15.40 16.63
C ARG A 78 9.03 -13.92 16.75
N ASN A 79 8.79 -13.27 15.62
CA ASN A 79 8.18 -11.95 15.53
C ASN A 79 7.37 -11.88 14.23
N VAL A 80 6.28 -11.12 14.22
CA VAL A 80 5.42 -10.96 13.04
C VAL A 80 5.71 -9.61 12.38
N PRO A 81 5.86 -9.51 11.05
CA PRO A 81 5.98 -8.22 10.39
C PRO A 81 4.73 -7.38 10.63
N GLU A 82 4.88 -6.06 10.74
CA GLU A 82 3.78 -5.13 10.97
C GLU A 82 3.72 -4.04 9.91
N GLY A 83 2.52 -3.47 9.73
CA GLY A 83 2.30 -2.27 8.92
C GLY A 83 2.89 -2.37 7.51
N PRO A 84 3.88 -1.53 7.15
CA PRO A 84 4.48 -1.53 5.82
C PRO A 84 5.11 -2.87 5.40
N ALA A 85 5.64 -3.65 6.34
CA ALA A 85 6.26 -4.94 6.02
C ALA A 85 5.21 -5.94 5.50
N GLN A 86 4.02 -5.99 6.13
CA GLN A 86 2.89 -6.79 5.66
C GLN A 86 2.43 -6.36 4.26
N ARG A 87 2.33 -5.05 4.02
CA ARG A 87 1.98 -4.51 2.71
C ARG A 87 3.05 -4.83 1.65
N MET A 88 4.33 -4.77 2.00
CA MET A 88 5.41 -5.10 1.07
C MET A 88 5.39 -6.59 0.69
N LEU A 89 5.21 -7.46 1.68
CA LEU A 89 5.03 -8.90 1.45
C LEU A 89 3.84 -9.19 0.53
N GLU A 90 2.73 -8.45 0.70
CA GLU A 90 1.56 -8.54 -0.19
C GLU A 90 1.89 -8.21 -1.64
N LEU A 91 2.66 -7.14 -1.87
CA LEU A 91 3.04 -6.72 -3.21
C LEU A 91 3.96 -7.75 -3.87
N ILE A 92 4.90 -8.30 -3.10
CA ILE A 92 5.84 -9.33 -3.59
C ILE A 92 5.11 -10.64 -3.91
N ASP A 93 4.12 -11.02 -3.09
CA ASP A 93 3.33 -12.22 -3.34
C ASP A 93 2.49 -12.10 -4.63
N LYS A 94 1.89 -10.92 -4.84
CA LYS A 94 1.02 -10.64 -6.00
C LYS A 94 1.77 -10.44 -7.31
N ASP A 95 3.02 -9.97 -7.28
CA ASP A 95 3.82 -9.70 -8.48
C ASP A 95 5.15 -10.48 -8.43
N GLU A 96 5.18 -11.64 -9.10
CA GLU A 96 6.36 -12.52 -9.17
C GLU A 96 7.59 -11.89 -9.80
N ASN A 97 7.43 -10.79 -10.55
CA ASN A 97 8.53 -10.08 -11.19
C ASN A 97 8.82 -8.74 -10.51
N LEU A 98 8.27 -8.49 -9.32
CA LEU A 98 8.37 -7.18 -8.64
C LEU A 98 9.82 -6.73 -8.48
N PHE A 99 10.71 -7.64 -8.08
CA PHE A 99 12.11 -7.29 -7.85
C PHE A 99 12.82 -6.88 -9.14
N GLU A 100 12.63 -7.62 -10.23
CA GLU A 100 13.20 -7.32 -11.54
C GLU A 100 12.58 -6.05 -12.13
N LYS A 101 11.25 -5.89 -12.02
CA LYS A 101 10.48 -4.75 -12.52
C LYS A 101 10.95 -3.41 -11.96
N TYR A 102 11.33 -3.39 -10.69
CA TYR A 102 11.85 -2.18 -10.03
C TYR A 102 13.38 -2.17 -9.90
N ALA A 103 14.08 -3.03 -10.66
CA ALA A 103 15.55 -3.14 -10.67
C ALA A 103 16.17 -3.35 -9.27
N ILE A 104 15.43 -3.98 -8.36
CA ILE A 104 15.93 -4.41 -7.04
C ILE A 104 16.83 -5.64 -7.22
N LEU A 105 16.47 -6.51 -8.18
CA LEU A 105 17.28 -7.64 -8.62
C LEU A 105 17.59 -7.53 -10.10
N SER A 106 18.78 -7.97 -10.48
CA SER A 106 19.18 -8.18 -11.86
C SER A 106 19.79 -9.57 -11.94
N ARG A 107 19.33 -10.37 -12.91
CA ARG A 107 19.88 -11.71 -13.19
C ARG A 107 20.77 -11.58 -14.41
N GLU A 108 21.99 -12.10 -14.31
CA GLU A 108 22.91 -12.27 -15.44
C GLU A 108 22.47 -13.45 -16.32
#